data_AF-A0A9D7Z027-F1
#
_entry.id   AF-A0A9D7Z027-F1
#
_cell.length_a   1.000
_cell.length_b   1.000
_cell.length_c   1.000
_cell.angle_alpha   90.00
_cell.angle_beta   90.00
_cell.angle_gamma   90.00
#
_symmetry.space_group_name_H-M   'P 1'
#
loop_
_entity.id
_entity.type
_entity.pdbx_description
1 polymer ?
#
loop_
_entity_poly.entity_id
_entity_poly.type
_entity_poly.pdbx_seq_one_letter_code
_entity_poly.pdbx_strand_id
1 'polypeptide(L)' 'MTDTPTGQMTWRLPGSSECALYLRHNASEPWRSYKEFPQYVLPDPPGFSEGYATFLALLKQKWQAL' A
#
# COMPACT_ATOMS: atom_id res chain seq x y z
N MET A 1 -7.44 2.13 23.77
CA MET A 1 -6.45 1.28 23.09
C MET A 1 -6.27 1.86 21.71
N THR A 2 -5.20 2.59 21.46
CA THR A 2 -4.91 3.16 20.15
C THR A 2 -4.34 2.05 19.28
N ASP A 3 -5.23 1.39 18.53
CA ASP A 3 -4.86 0.45 17.45
C ASP A 3 -4.06 1.27 16.43
N THR A 4 -2.74 1.30 16.62
CA THR A 4 -1.85 2.08 15.77
C THR A 4 -1.72 1.27 14.50
N PRO A 5 -2.19 1.76 13.34
CA PRO A 5 -2.15 0.99 12.12
C PRO A 5 -0.71 0.60 11.82
N THR A 6 -0.52 -0.66 11.40
CA THR A 6 0.79 -1.28 11.11
C THR A 6 1.56 -0.56 9.98
N GLY A 7 0.87 0.29 9.21
CA GLY A 7 1.40 1.15 8.17
C GLY A 7 0.29 1.89 7.43
N GLN A 8 0.66 2.69 6.43
CA GLN A 8 -0.24 3.43 5.56
C GLN A 8 -0.04 3.03 4.10
N MET A 9 -1.11 3.08 3.33
CA MET A 9 -1.12 2.76 1.91
C MET A 9 -1.89 3.82 1.12
N THR A 10 -1.48 4.10 -0.11
CA THR A 10 -2.25 4.96 -1.02
C THR A 10 -2.06 4.50 -2.47
N TRP A 11 -3.06 4.77 -3.30
CA TRP A 11 -3.05 4.41 -4.73
C TRP A 11 -2.49 5.52 -5.63
N ARG A 12 -2.33 6.72 -5.10
CA ARG A 12 -1.88 7.89 -5.86
C ARG A 12 -1.16 8.87 -4.97
N LEU A 13 0.04 9.25 -5.37
CA LEU A 13 0.76 10.35 -4.72
C LEU A 13 0.17 11.71 -5.15
N PRO A 14 0.13 12.71 -4.26
CA PRO A 14 -0.25 14.07 -4.65
C PRO A 14 0.57 14.55 -5.84
N GLY A 15 -0.11 14.90 -6.95
CA GLY A 15 0.54 15.37 -8.18
C GLY A 15 1.02 14.28 -9.14
N SER A 16 0.82 12.98 -8.83
CA SER A 16 1.14 11.88 -9.75
C SER A 16 -0.06 11.46 -10.59
N SER A 17 0.18 11.18 -11.87
CA SER A 17 -0.79 10.59 -12.80
C SER A 17 -0.82 9.06 -12.74
N GLU A 18 0.17 8.44 -12.07
CA GLU A 18 0.28 6.99 -11.96
C GLU A 18 -0.63 6.46 -10.84
N CYS A 19 -1.40 5.42 -11.16
CA CYS A 19 -2.25 4.73 -10.21
C CYS A 19 -1.58 3.39 -9.87
N ALA A 20 -0.83 3.37 -8.77
CA ALA A 20 -0.11 2.21 -8.28
C ALA A 20 -0.11 2.20 -6.75
N LEU A 21 0.09 1.05 -6.14
CA LEU A 21 0.13 0.96 -4.68
C LEU A 21 1.45 1.52 -4.12
N TYR A 22 1.36 2.49 -3.23
CA TYR A 22 2.46 3.03 -2.46
C TYR A 22 2.26 2.76 -0.97
N LEU A 23 3.36 2.45 -0.28
CA LEU A 23 3.38 2.07 1.12
C LEU A 23 4.33 2.99 1.91
N ARG A 24 4.02 3.17 3.19
CA ARG A 24 4.94 3.69 4.20
C ARG A 24 4.57 3.12 5.57
N HIS A 25 5.52 2.90 6.45
CA HIS A 25 5.24 2.37 7.79
C HIS A 25 4.83 3.49 8.74
N ASN A 26 5.44 4.67 8.56
CA ASN A 26 5.18 5.85 9.39
C ASN A 26 4.73 7.05 8.56
N ALA A 27 3.91 7.93 9.13
CA ALA A 27 3.45 9.15 8.44
C ALA A 27 4.57 10.14 8.09
N SER A 28 5.72 10.03 8.75
CA SER A 28 6.94 10.81 8.48
C SER A 28 7.79 10.25 7.35
N GLU A 29 7.58 9.00 6.95
CA GLU A 29 8.34 8.38 5.87
C GLU A 29 7.80 8.80 4.50
N PRO A 30 8.68 8.90 3.49
CA PRO A 30 8.24 9.10 2.13
C PRO A 30 7.46 7.88 1.65
N TRP A 31 6.47 8.14 0.78
CA TRP A 31 5.80 7.06 0.07
C TRP A 31 6.77 6.34 -0.85
N ARG A 32 6.72 5.01 -0.83
CA ARG A 32 7.56 4.13 -1.66
C ARG A 32 6.70 3.13 -2.41
N SER A 33 7.18 2.64 -3.54
CA SER A 33 6.43 1.65 -4.31
C SER A 33 6.28 0.38 -3.46
N TYR A 34 5.10 -0.26 -3.48
CA TYR A 34 4.90 -1.52 -2.76
C TYR A 34 5.90 -2.62 -3.16
N LYS A 35 6.43 -2.55 -4.39
CA LYS A 35 7.45 -3.47 -4.92
C LYS A 35 8.79 -3.39 -4.21
N GLU A 36 9.09 -2.27 -3.56
CA GLU A 36 10.30 -2.14 -2.72
C GLU A 36 10.20 -2.94 -1.42
N PHE A 37 9.01 -3.47 -1.09
CA PHE A 37 8.75 -4.27 0.10
C PHE A 37 8.32 -5.70 -0.30
N PRO A 38 9.25 -6.54 -0.80
CA PRO A 38 8.91 -7.87 -1.33
C PRO A 38 8.22 -8.78 -0.31
N GLN A 39 8.38 -8.52 1.00
CA GLN A 39 7.68 -9.24 2.07
C GLN A 39 6.16 -9.04 2.07
N TYR A 40 5.64 -7.99 1.44
CA TYR A 40 4.20 -7.72 1.34
C TYR A 40 3.63 -8.05 -0.03
N VAL A 41 4.49 -8.17 -1.05
CA VAL A 41 4.07 -8.33 -2.45
C VAL A 41 3.34 -9.66 -2.63
N LEU A 42 2.10 -9.57 -3.11
CA LEU A 42 1.31 -10.69 -3.60
C LEU A 42 1.05 -10.52 -5.10
N PRO A 43 1.05 -11.63 -5.87
CA PRO A 43 0.76 -11.58 -7.30
C PRO A 43 -0.69 -11.17 -7.56
N ASP A 44 -0.89 -10.23 -8.47
CA ASP A 44 -2.23 -9.77 -8.83
C ASP A 44 -2.95 -10.77 -9.74
N PRO A 45 -4.28 -10.92 -9.59
CA PRO A 45 -5.07 -11.68 -10.55
C PRO A 45 -5.09 -10.99 -11.92
N PRO A 46 -5.23 -11.74 -13.02
CA PRO A 46 -5.36 -11.16 -14.35
C PRO A 46 -6.51 -10.15 -14.43
N GLY A 47 -6.25 -8.98 -15.01
CA GLY A 47 -7.25 -7.93 -15.23
C GLY A 47 -7.45 -6.93 -14.08
N PHE A 48 -6.67 -7.04 -12.99
CA PHE A 48 -6.69 -6.09 -11.88
C PHE A 48 -5.53 -5.09 -11.95
N SER A 49 -5.70 -3.95 -11.26
CA SER A 49 -4.65 -2.95 -11.10
C SER A 49 -3.45 -3.52 -10.35
N GLU A 50 -2.27 -3.01 -10.70
CA GLU A 50 -1.02 -3.42 -10.08
C GLU A 50 -0.98 -3.08 -8.58
N GLY A 51 -0.76 -4.08 -7.73
CA GLY A 51 -0.76 -4.00 -6.28
C GLY A 51 -2.10 -4.32 -5.62
N TYR A 52 -3.13 -4.70 -6.38
CA TYR A 52 -4.48 -4.97 -5.84
C TYR A 52 -4.51 -6.11 -4.81
N ALA A 53 -3.86 -7.23 -5.09
CA ALA A 53 -3.79 -8.34 -4.14
C ALA A 53 -3.04 -7.93 -2.86
N THR A 54 -1.96 -7.17 -3.01
CA THR A 54 -1.15 -6.64 -1.90
C THR A 54 -1.99 -5.69 -1.03
N PHE A 55 -2.72 -4.75 -1.66
CA PHE A 55 -3.62 -3.82 -0.98
C PHE A 55 -4.64 -4.56 -0.11
N LEU A 56 -5.32 -5.58 -0.66
CA LEU A 56 -6.31 -6.35 0.09
C LEU A 56 -5.71 -7.09 1.29
N ALA A 57 -4.50 -7.65 1.15
CA ALA A 57 -3.82 -8.33 2.23
C ALA A 57 -3.39 -7.38 3.36
N LEU A 58 -2.89 -6.19 3.00
CA LEU A 58 -2.51 -5.17 3.98
C LEU A 58 -3.73 -4.56 4.68
N LEU A 59 -4.84 -4.40 3.95
CA LEU A 59 -6.10 -3.91 4.52
C LEU A 59 -6.62 -4.88 5.60
N LYS A 60 -6.48 -6.19 5.40
CA LYS A 60 -6.79 -7.21 6.41
C LYS A 60 -5.86 -7.12 7.63
N GLN A 61 -4.62 -6.65 7.45
CA GLN A 61 -3.64 -6.39 8.51
C GLN A 61 -3.79 -5.00 9.15
N LYS A 62 -4.95 -4.35 8.96
CA LYS A 62 -5.27 -3.04 9.56
C LYS A 62 -4.33 -1.92 9.15
N TRP A 63 -3.70 -2.02 7.98
CA TRP A 63 -3.04 -0.87 7.39
C TRP A 63 -4.06 0.18 6.98
N GLN A 64 -3.70 1.45 7.13
CA GLN A 64 -4.57 2.58 6.82
C GLN A 64 -4.49 2.94 5.33
N ALA A 65 -5.62 2.89 4.63
CA ALA A 65 -5.74 3.43 3.28
C ALA A 65 -6.02 4.95 3.32
N LEU A 66 -5.24 5.72 2.53
CA LEU A 66 -5.32 7.18 2.40
C LEU A 66 -5.69 7.60 0.98
#